data_AF-A0A960BDF3-F1
#
_entry.id   AF-A0A960BDF3-F1
#
_cell.length_a   1.000
_cell.length_b   1.000
_cell.length_c   1.000
_cell.angle_alpha   90.00
_cell.angle_beta   90.00
_cell.angle_gamma   90.00
#
_symmetry.space_group_name_H-M   'P 1'
#
loop_
_entity.id
_entity.type
_entity.pdbx_description
1 polymer ?
#
loop_
_entity_poly.entity_id
_entity_poly.type
_entity_poly.pdbx_seq_one_letter_code
_entity_poly.pdbx_strand_id
1 'polypeptide(L)' 'TGPMTLDVNDVIFKGLDVQGIYGRRIFETWYKMAAMLQSGLDVSPIVTHRMPAERFDEAFAAVGHGECGKVILDWN' A
#
# COMPACT_ATOMS: atom_id res chain seq x y z
N THR A 1 -1.21 -17.66 9.34
CA THR A 1 -2.28 -16.64 9.23
C THR A 1 -3.58 -17.30 9.60
N GLY A 2 -4.15 -16.99 10.76
CA GLY A 2 -5.45 -17.55 11.18
C GLY A 2 -6.61 -16.90 10.41
N PRO A 3 -7.82 -17.47 10.47
CA PRO A 3 -8.99 -16.85 9.88
C PRO A 3 -9.23 -15.48 10.54
N MET A 4 -9.47 -14.45 9.72
CA MET A 4 -10.00 -13.19 10.20
C MET A 4 -11.44 -13.42 10.63
N THR A 5 -11.72 -13.30 11.93
CA THR A 5 -13.06 -13.39 12.48
C THR A 5 -13.59 -12.00 12.80
N LEU A 6 -14.85 -11.73 12.43
CA LEU A 6 -15.57 -10.51 12.79
C LEU A 6 -16.76 -10.90 13.68
N ASP A 7 -16.87 -10.30 14.86
CA ASP A 7 -18.09 -10.42 15.67
C ASP A 7 -19.14 -9.44 15.14
N VAL A 8 -20.26 -9.99 14.67
CA VAL A 8 -21.36 -9.19 14.10
C VAL A 8 -22.08 -8.39 15.19
N ASN A 9 -22.01 -8.81 16.46
CA ASN A 9 -22.59 -8.06 17.58
C ASN A 9 -21.92 -6.69 17.72
N ASP A 10 -20.61 -6.60 17.50
CA ASP A 10 -19.90 -5.32 17.54
C ASP A 10 -20.38 -4.37 16.45
N VAL A 11 -20.67 -4.88 15.26
CA VAL A 11 -21.21 -4.07 14.15
C VAL A 11 -22.59 -3.53 14.51
N ILE A 12 -23.46 -4.36 15.08
CA ILE A 12 -24.84 -3.98 15.43
C ILE A 12 -24.88 -3.04 16.63
N PHE A 13 -24.27 -3.43 17.75
CA PHE A 13 -24.44 -2.71 19.02
C PHE A 13 -23.54 -1.49 19.16
N LYS A 14 -22.42 -1.42 18.43
CA LYS A 14 -21.58 -0.21 18.34
C LYS A 14 -21.92 0.65 17.13
N GLY A 15 -22.84 0.20 16.27
CA GLY A 15 -23.28 0.92 15.07
C GLY A 15 -22.13 1.17 14.09
N LEU A 16 -21.32 0.15 13.81
CA LEU A 16 -20.16 0.28 12.91
C LEU A 16 -20.59 0.21 11.44
N ASP A 17 -20.06 1.11 10.62
CA ASP A 17 -20.19 1.05 9.17
C ASP A 17 -19.07 0.20 8.57
N VAL A 18 -19.46 -0.81 7.77
CA VAL A 18 -18.51 -1.66 7.06
C VAL A 18 -18.50 -1.29 5.58
N GLN A 19 -17.36 -0.78 5.11
CA GLN A 19 -17.18 -0.43 3.70
C GLN A 19 -16.17 -1.37 3.03
N GLY A 20 -16.63 -2.10 2.01
CA GLY A 20 -15.74 -2.84 1.12
C GLY A 20 -15.00 -1.90 0.17
N ILE A 21 -13.67 -2.01 0.10
CA ILE A 21 -12.85 -1.31 -0.88
C ILE A 21 -12.29 -2.34 -1.86
N TYR A 22 -12.74 -2.28 -3.10
CA TYR A 22 -12.21 -3.10 -4.19
C TYR A 22 -11.44 -2.23 -5.18
N GLY A 23 -10.19 -2.58 -5.45
CA GLY A 23 -9.35 -1.88 -6.42
C GLY A 23 -9.11 -0.41 -6.07
N ARG A 24 -9.31 0.50 -7.04
CA ARG A 24 -9.04 1.94 -6.91
C ARG A 24 -10.08 2.75 -7.70
N ARG A 25 -10.54 3.88 -7.15
CA ARG A 25 -11.32 4.89 -7.88
C ARG A 25 -10.38 5.83 -8.63
N ILE A 26 -9.73 5.31 -9.68
CA ILE A 26 -8.53 5.88 -10.32
C ILE A 26 -8.60 7.40 -10.49
N PHE A 27 -9.50 7.93 -11.31
CA PHE A 27 -9.49 9.36 -11.64
C PHE A 27 -9.63 10.26 -10.41
N GLU A 28 -10.70 10.10 -9.65
CA GLU A 28 -10.97 10.94 -8.47
C GLU A 28 -9.85 10.84 -7.42
N THR A 29 -9.39 9.62 -7.13
CA THR A 29 -8.36 9.42 -6.10
C THR A 29 -6.98 9.88 -6.54
N TRP A 30 -6.65 9.84 -7.83
CA TRP A 30 -5.38 10.35 -8.34
C TRP A 30 -5.29 11.86 -8.20
N TYR A 31 -6.37 12.60 -8.50
CA TYR A 31 -6.41 14.05 -8.27
C TYR A 31 -6.23 14.39 -6.80
N LYS A 32 -6.92 13.66 -5.90
CA LYS A 32 -6.75 13.83 -4.44
C LYS A 32 -5.32 13.53 -4.00
N MET A 33 -4.72 12.43 -4.48
CA MET A 33 -3.33 12.09 -4.17
C MET A 33 -2.34 13.14 -4.67
N ALA A 34 -2.50 13.63 -5.90
CA ALA A 34 -1.66 14.68 -6.45
C ALA A 34 -1.76 15.98 -5.63
N ALA A 35 -2.97 16.37 -5.22
CA ALA A 35 -3.18 17.52 -4.36
C ALA A 35 -2.50 17.36 -2.99
N MET A 36 -2.58 16.16 -2.38
CA MET A 36 -1.89 15.89 -1.10
C MET A 36 -0.37 15.96 -1.21
N LEU A 37 0.21 15.44 -2.29
CA LEU A 37 1.65 15.55 -2.54
C LEU A 37 2.07 17.02 -2.70
N GLN A 38 1.28 17.80 -3.46
CA GLN A 38 1.52 19.24 -3.64
C GLN A 38 1.35 20.03 -2.34
N SER A 39 0.50 19.58 -1.41
CA SER A 39 0.32 20.20 -0.10
C SER A 39 1.37 19.78 0.93
N GLY A 40 2.40 19.01 0.54
CA GLY A 40 3.52 18.67 1.41
C GLY A 40 3.48 17.30 2.06
N LEU A 41 2.60 16.38 1.61
CA LEU A 41 2.69 14.98 2.03
C LEU A 41 3.98 14.36 1.46
N ASP A 42 4.94 14.07 2.34
CA ASP A 42 6.14 13.33 1.96
C ASP A 42 5.91 11.82 2.06
N VAL A 43 5.92 11.14 0.92
CA VAL A 43 5.79 9.68 0.81
C VAL A 43 7.14 8.99 0.60
N SER A 44 8.25 9.73 0.51
CA SER A 44 9.58 9.17 0.24
C SER A 44 10.00 8.04 1.19
N PRO A 45 9.68 8.07 2.51
CA PRO A 45 10.08 7.00 3.44
C PRO A 45 9.50 5.61 3.14
N ILE A 46 8.43 5.51 2.33
CA ILE A 46 7.89 4.21 1.93
C ILE A 46 8.85 3.44 1.02
N VAL A 47 9.71 4.16 0.29
CA VAL A 47 10.70 3.58 -0.61
C VAL A 47 11.91 3.15 0.20
N THR A 48 11.93 1.88 0.54
CA THR A 48 13.02 1.27 1.32
C THR A 48 14.23 0.87 0.48
N HIS A 49 14.02 0.52 -0.80
CA HIS A 49 15.07 -0.01 -1.66
C HIS A 49 14.98 0.60 -3.07
N ARG A 50 16.15 0.91 -3.64
CA ARG A 50 16.34 1.29 -5.04
C ARG A 50 17.49 0.47 -5.59
N MET A 51 17.27 -0.21 -6.71
CA MET A 51 18.31 -1.04 -7.33
C MET A 51 18.12 -1.09 -8.85
N PRO A 52 19.18 -1.38 -9.63
CA PRO A 52 19.08 -1.58 -11.06
C PRO A 52 18.13 -2.73 -11.43
N ALA A 53 17.45 -2.63 -12.56
CA ALA A 53 16.47 -3.61 -13.03
C ALA A 53 17.08 -5.00 -13.27
N GLU A 54 18.38 -5.09 -13.55
CA GLU A 54 19.13 -6.34 -13.70
C GLU A 54 19.16 -7.15 -12.40
N ARG A 55 19.00 -6.50 -11.24
CA ARG A 55 18.95 -7.14 -9.91
C ARG A 55 17.52 -7.48 -9.48
N PHE A 56 16.61 -7.70 -10.43
CA PHE A 56 15.22 -8.02 -10.13
C PHE A 56 15.09 -9.25 -9.21
N ASP A 57 15.92 -10.28 -9.37
CA ASP A 57 15.90 -11.47 -8.53
C ASP A 57 16.09 -11.13 -7.04
N GLU A 58 17.06 -10.26 -6.73
CA GLU A 58 17.30 -9.77 -5.36
C GLU A 58 16.14 -8.91 -4.86
N ALA A 59 15.56 -8.08 -5.73
CA ALA A 59 14.38 -7.27 -5.41
C ALA A 59 13.18 -8.13 -4.99
N PHE A 60 12.89 -9.18 -5.76
CA PHE A 60 11.79 -10.10 -5.47
C PHE A 60 12.07 -10.95 -4.23
N ALA A 61 13.32 -11.34 -3.98
CA ALA A 61 13.70 -12.03 -2.75
C ALA A 61 13.44 -11.15 -1.51
N ALA A 62 13.86 -9.88 -1.54
CA ALA A 62 13.61 -8.93 -0.45
C ALA A 62 12.10 -8.72 -0.18
N VAL A 63 11.29 -8.65 -1.24
CA VAL A 63 9.82 -8.58 -1.12
C VAL A 63 9.26 -9.88 -0.53
N GLY A 64 9.75 -11.04 -0.99
CA GLY A 64 9.30 -12.35 -0.52
C GLY A 64 9.60 -12.60 0.96
N HIS A 65 10.72 -12.09 1.47
CA HIS A 65 11.09 -12.15 2.89
C HIS A 65 10.35 -11.13 3.76
N GLY A 66 9.67 -10.14 3.15
CA GLY A 66 8.99 -9.07 3.89
C GLY A 66 9.95 -8.05 4.51
N GLU A 67 11.19 -7.98 4.05
CA GLU A 67 12.24 -7.09 4.57
C GLU A 67 12.25 -5.71 3.90
N CYS A 68 11.17 -5.36 3.18
CA CYS A 68 11.05 -4.10 2.45
C CYS A 68 9.63 -3.52 2.53
N GLY A 69 9.52 -2.20 2.40
CA GLY A 69 8.25 -1.48 2.22
C GLY A 69 7.88 -1.39 0.74
N LYS A 70 8.61 -0.56 0.00
CA LYS A 70 8.56 -0.45 -1.46
C LYS A 70 9.96 -0.58 -2.05
N VAL A 71 10.06 -1.38 -3.11
CA VAL A 71 11.26 -1.49 -3.95
C VAL A 71 11.01 -0.79 -5.29
N ILE A 72 11.99 -0.03 -5.77
CA ILE A 72 12.00 0.58 -7.10
C ILE A 72 13.14 -0.01 -7.92
N LEU A 73 12.80 -0.49 -9.12
CA LEU A 73 13.78 -0.92 -10.13
C LEU A 73 14.07 0.24 -11.08
N ASP A 74 15.35 0.58 -11.20
CA ASP A 74 15.85 1.60 -12.14
C ASP A 74 16.23 0.97 -13.48
N TRP A 75 15.87 1.62 -14.58
CA TRP A 75 16.06 1.13 -15.95
C TRP A 75 17.06 1.95 -16.76
N ASN A 76 17.70 2.93 -16.12
CA ASN A 76 18.73 3.76 -16.75
C ASN A 76 20.10 3.08 -16.77
#